data_AF-A0A2J4QTZ2-F1
#
_entry.id   AF-A0A2J4QTZ2-F1
#
_cell.length_a   1.000
_cell.length_b   1.000
_cell.length_c   1.000
_cell.angle_alpha   90.00
_cell.angle_beta   90.00
_cell.angle_gamma   90.00
#
_symmetry.space_group_name_H-M   'P 1'
#
loop_
_entity.id
_entity.type
_entity.pdbx_description
1 polymer ?
#
loop_
_entity_poly.entity_id
_entity_poly.type
_entity_poly.pdbx_seq_one_letter_code
_entity_poly.pdbx_strand_id
1 'polypeptide(L)'
;MTFPAAQFSAQVLDWYDKYGRKTLPWQIGKTPYKVWLSEVMLQQTQVATVIPYFERFMARFPTITDLANAPLDEVLHLWTGLGYYARARNLHKAAQQVATLHDGKFPQTFDEVAALPGVGRSTAG
;
A
#
# COMPACT_ATOMS: atom_id res chain seq x y z
N MET A 1 10.61 35.56 2.71
CA MET A 1 9.40 35.26 3.50
C MET A 1 9.55 33.87 4.07
N THR A 2 9.72 33.73 5.38
CA THR A 2 9.68 32.44 6.07
C THR A 2 8.23 32.14 6.38
N PHE A 3 7.63 31.15 5.70
CA PHE A 3 6.34 30.61 6.14
C PHE A 3 6.60 29.75 7.39
N PRO A 4 5.98 30.06 8.54
CA PRO A 4 6.15 29.24 9.73
C PRO A 4 5.60 27.83 9.48
N ALA A 5 6.39 26.80 9.78
CA ALA A 5 5.99 25.40 9.57
C ALA A 5 4.65 25.05 10.23
N ALA A 6 4.39 25.60 11.42
CA ALA A 6 3.13 25.42 12.14
C ALA A 6 1.93 25.99 11.36
N GLN A 7 2.08 27.16 10.74
CA GLN A 7 1.03 27.78 9.94
C GLN A 7 0.75 26.97 8.65
N PHE A 8 1.81 26.50 7.98
CA PHE A 8 1.67 25.65 6.80
C PHE A 8 0.92 24.35 7.13
N SER A 9 1.32 23.67 8.21
CA SER A 9 0.66 22.43 8.66
C SER A 9 -0.82 22.65 8.96
N ALA A 10 -1.17 23.70 9.72
CA ALA A 10 -2.56 24.02 10.03
C ALA A 10 -3.39 24.27 8.77
N GLN A 11 -2.88 25.06 7.82
CA GLN A 11 -3.60 25.37 6.57
C GLN A 11 -3.84 24.12 5.70
N VAL A 12 -2.86 23.22 5.60
CA VAL A 12 -3.02 21.97 4.85
C VAL A 12 -4.04 21.05 5.53
N LEU A 13 -4.02 20.96 6.87
CA LEU A 13 -4.98 20.15 7.63
C LEU A 13 -6.41 20.69 7.50
N ASP A 14 -6.62 22.00 7.59
CA ASP A 14 -7.94 22.63 7.40
C ASP A 14 -8.49 22.41 5.99
N TRP A 15 -7.63 22.52 4.97
CA TRP A 15 -8.01 22.22 3.61
C TRP A 15 -8.37 20.75 3.42
N TYR A 16 -7.55 19.83 3.97
CA TYR A 16 -7.80 18.40 3.88
C TYR A 16 -9.09 18.02 4.62
N ASP A 17 -9.43 18.73 5.71
CA ASP A 17 -10.67 18.50 6.41
C ASP A 17 -11.91 18.81 5.55
N LYS A 18 -11.88 19.94 4.84
CA LYS A 18 -13.03 20.41 4.04
C LYS A 18 -13.10 19.80 2.64
N TYR A 19 -11.96 19.56 2.00
CA TYR A 19 -11.86 19.23 0.58
C TYR A 19 -11.08 17.95 0.28
N GLY A 20 -10.46 17.34 1.29
CA GLY A 20 -9.65 16.14 1.13
C GLY A 20 -10.47 14.90 0.78
N ARG A 21 -9.87 13.98 0.03
CA ARG A 21 -10.43 12.63 -0.16
C ARG A 21 -10.25 11.83 1.12
N LYS A 22 -11.35 11.33 1.68
CA LYS A 22 -11.39 10.58 2.95
C LYS A 22 -12.10 9.22 2.86
N THR A 23 -12.62 8.88 1.68
CA THR A 23 -13.56 7.76 1.48
C THR A 23 -13.05 6.67 0.53
N LEU A 24 -11.77 6.74 0.11
CA LEU A 24 -11.21 5.69 -0.73
C LEU A 24 -11.14 4.35 0.02
N PRO A 25 -11.24 3.19 -0.65
CA PRO A 25 -11.30 1.88 0.02
C PRO A 25 -10.14 1.60 0.98
N TRP A 26 -8.93 2.08 0.65
CA TRP A 26 -7.74 1.97 1.50
C TRP A 26 -7.67 2.99 2.64
N GLN A 27 -8.54 4.00 2.66
CA GLN A 27 -8.65 5.00 3.74
C GLN A 27 -9.68 4.62 4.81
N ILE A 28 -10.60 3.70 4.51
CA ILE A 28 -11.60 3.18 5.45
C ILE A 28 -11.04 1.94 6.15
N GLY A 29 -11.10 1.86 7.49
CA GLY A 29 -10.57 0.72 8.24
C GLY A 29 -9.11 0.44 7.91
N LYS A 30 -8.26 1.46 8.09
CA LYS A 30 -6.84 1.44 7.71
C LYS A 30 -6.09 0.37 8.48
N THR A 31 -5.30 -0.42 7.77
CA THR A 31 -4.29 -1.33 8.32
C THR A 31 -3.00 -1.15 7.53
N PRO A 32 -1.81 -1.47 8.11
CA PRO A 32 -0.56 -1.37 7.38
C PRO A 32 -0.58 -2.16 6.06
N TYR A 33 -1.16 -3.37 6.05
CA TYR A 33 -1.33 -4.19 4.86
C TYR A 33 -2.14 -3.48 3.76
N LYS A 34 -3.30 -2.91 4.11
CA LYS A 34 -4.16 -2.20 3.14
C LYS A 34 -3.49 -0.96 2.58
N VAL A 35 -2.84 -0.18 3.44
CA VAL A 35 -2.11 1.03 3.01
C VAL A 35 -0.98 0.65 2.07
N TRP A 36 -0.12 -0.29 2.46
CA TRP A 36 0.98 -0.78 1.65
C TRP A 36 0.53 -1.31 0.28
N LEU A 37 -0.50 -2.16 0.25
CA LEU A 37 -1.04 -2.70 -1.00
C LEU A 37 -1.51 -1.57 -1.94
N SER A 38 -2.23 -0.58 -1.40
CA SER A 38 -2.72 0.57 -2.18
C SER A 38 -1.57 1.43 -2.70
N GLU A 39 -0.54 1.71 -1.89
CA GLU A 39 0.62 2.49 -2.30
C GLU A 39 1.39 1.81 -3.43
N VAL A 40 1.62 0.50 -3.35
CA VAL A 40 2.26 -0.25 -4.44
C VAL A 40 1.43 -0.17 -5.72
N MET A 41 0.10 -0.28 -5.64
CA MET A 41 -0.79 -0.15 -6.80
C MET A 41 -0.81 1.27 -7.37
N LEU A 42 -0.75 2.31 -6.53
CA LEU A 42 -0.82 3.72 -6.93
C LEU A 42 0.48 4.24 -7.60
N GLN A 43 1.60 3.51 -7.46
CA GLN A 43 2.83 3.83 -8.18
C GLN A 43 2.61 3.80 -9.71
N GLN A 44 2.68 4.96 -10.36
CA GLN A 44 2.48 5.09 -11.82
C GLN A 44 1.13 4.54 -12.30
N THR A 45 0.10 4.56 -11.44
CA THR A 45 -1.27 4.15 -11.83
C THR A 45 -2.30 5.09 -11.20
N GLN A 46 -3.27 5.54 -11.99
CA GLN A 46 -4.29 6.49 -11.52
C GLN A 46 -5.24 5.87 -10.50
N VAL A 47 -5.71 6.67 -9.55
CA VAL A 47 -6.64 6.26 -8.47
C VAL A 47 -7.87 5.52 -9.02
N ALA A 48 -8.51 6.05 -10.07
CA ALA A 48 -9.71 5.45 -10.66
C ALA A 48 -9.45 4.04 -11.20
N THR A 49 -8.27 3.81 -11.77
CA THR A 49 -7.84 2.50 -12.24
C THR A 49 -7.56 1.56 -11.08
N VAL A 50 -6.96 2.04 -9.98
CA VAL A 50 -6.56 1.20 -8.83
C VAL A 50 -7.75 0.68 -8.03
N ILE A 51 -8.81 1.49 -7.83
CA ILE A 51 -9.98 1.13 -6.99
C ILE A 51 -10.48 -0.30 -7.24
N PRO A 52 -10.88 -0.70 -8.46
CA PRO A 52 -11.42 -2.04 -8.68
C PRO A 52 -10.37 -3.16 -8.51
N TYR A 53 -9.07 -2.88 -8.68
CA TYR A 53 -8.02 -3.88 -8.42
C TYR A 53 -7.80 -4.06 -6.93
N PHE A 54 -7.75 -2.96 -6.18
CA PHE A 54 -7.61 -3.00 -4.73
C PHE A 54 -8.75 -3.81 -4.11
N GLU A 55 -10.00 -3.58 -4.53
CA GLU A 55 -11.16 -4.33 -4.02
C GLU A 55 -11.07 -5.83 -4.35
N ARG A 56 -10.72 -6.21 -5.58
CA ARG A 56 -10.52 -7.62 -5.96
C ARG A 56 -9.39 -8.28 -5.18
N PHE A 57 -8.26 -7.58 -5.00
CA PHE A 57 -7.13 -8.09 -4.22
C PHE A 57 -7.51 -8.27 -2.76
N MET A 58 -8.21 -7.32 -2.13
CA MET A 58 -8.64 -7.45 -0.74
C MET A 58 -9.71 -8.53 -0.55
N ALA A 59 -10.57 -8.75 -1.54
CA ALA A 59 -11.54 -9.84 -1.51
C ALA A 59 -10.85 -11.21 -1.61
N ARG A 60 -9.82 -11.33 -2.47
CA ARG A 60 -9.10 -12.58 -2.68
C ARG A 60 -8.03 -12.87 -1.61
N PHE A 61 -7.36 -11.83 -1.14
CA PHE A 61 -6.26 -11.88 -0.17
C PHE A 61 -6.57 -10.94 1.01
N PRO A 62 -7.51 -11.31 1.91
CA PRO A 62 -7.90 -10.46 3.03
C PRO A 62 -6.76 -10.13 3.98
N THR A 63 -5.80 -11.06 4.12
CA THR A 63 -4.60 -10.89 4.94
C THR A 63 -3.31 -10.98 4.12
N ILE A 64 -2.21 -10.48 4.67
CA ILE A 64 -0.89 -10.62 4.05
C ILE A 64 -0.44 -12.08 3.95
N THR A 65 -0.88 -12.93 4.89
CA THR A 65 -0.60 -14.38 4.87
C THR A 65 -1.34 -15.07 3.73
N ASP A 66 -2.58 -14.67 3.42
CA ASP A 66 -3.31 -15.17 2.25
C ASP A 66 -2.60 -14.80 0.94
N LEU A 67 -2.08 -13.57 0.86
CA LEU A 67 -1.28 -13.12 -0.27
C LEU A 67 0.04 -13.90 -0.37
N ALA A 68 0.72 -14.14 0.75
CA ALA A 68 2.01 -14.84 0.80
C ALA A 68 1.92 -16.31 0.38
N ASN A 69 0.80 -16.96 0.71
CA ASN A 69 0.55 -18.38 0.43
C ASN A 69 0.01 -18.63 -0.98
N ALA A 70 -0.37 -17.57 -1.71
CA ALA A 70 -0.91 -17.71 -3.05
C ALA A 70 0.19 -18.12 -4.07
N PRO A 71 -0.16 -18.88 -5.12
CA PRO A 71 0.74 -19.05 -6.26
C PRO A 71 1.05 -17.70 -6.91
N LEU A 72 2.31 -17.47 -7.28
CA LEU A 72 2.71 -16.23 -7.96
C LEU A 72 1.88 -15.97 -9.23
N ASP A 73 1.56 -17.02 -9.99
CA ASP A 73 0.77 -16.89 -11.22
C ASP A 73 -0.64 -16.36 -10.96
N GLU A 74 -1.26 -16.70 -9.82
CA GLU A 74 -2.56 -16.15 -9.42
C GLU A 74 -2.46 -14.66 -9.08
N VAL A 75 -1.41 -14.27 -8.37
CA VAL A 75 -1.12 -12.86 -8.05
C VAL A 75 -0.89 -12.06 -9.34
N LEU A 76 -0.09 -12.59 -10.27
CA LEU A 76 0.17 -11.95 -11.57
C LEU A 76 -1.10 -11.87 -12.42
N HIS A 77 -1.93 -12.91 -12.40
CA HIS A 77 -3.21 -12.93 -13.09
C HIS A 77 -4.11 -11.79 -12.61
N LEU A 78 -4.29 -11.63 -11.30
CA LEU A 78 -5.10 -10.55 -10.72
C LEU A 78 -4.50 -9.15 -10.97
N TRP A 79 -3.17 -9.05 -11.13
CA TRP A 79 -2.47 -7.81 -11.47
C TRP A 79 -2.61 -7.42 -12.95
N THR A 80 -3.16 -8.30 -13.80
CA THR A 80 -3.22 -8.08 -15.25
C THR A 80 -3.93 -6.79 -15.61
N GLY A 81 -3.23 -5.88 -16.30
CA GLY A 81 -3.75 -4.57 -16.70
C GLY A 81 -3.27 -3.38 -15.85
N LEU A 82 -2.66 -3.60 -14.68
CA LEU A 82 -2.01 -2.52 -13.90
C LEU A 82 -0.63 -2.12 -14.43
N GLY A 83 0.01 -2.97 -15.25
CA GLY A 83 1.36 -2.73 -15.76
C GLY A 83 2.44 -2.79 -14.67
N TYR A 84 3.70 -2.57 -15.06
CA TYR A 84 4.87 -2.58 -14.17
C TYR A 84 4.92 -3.81 -13.24
N TYR A 85 4.86 -5.02 -13.81
CA TYR A 85 4.76 -6.30 -13.07
C TYR A 85 5.90 -6.59 -12.09
N ALA A 86 7.02 -5.85 -12.14
CA ALA A 86 8.02 -5.89 -11.08
C ALA A 86 7.42 -5.54 -9.71
N ARG A 87 6.42 -4.63 -9.66
CA ARG A 87 5.66 -4.28 -8.46
C ARG A 87 4.95 -5.50 -7.88
N ALA A 88 4.20 -6.24 -8.70
CA ALA A 88 3.50 -7.45 -8.27
C ALA A 88 4.45 -8.53 -7.73
N ARG A 89 5.58 -8.75 -8.42
CA ARG A 89 6.59 -9.73 -7.98
C ARG A 89 7.23 -9.33 -6.65
N ASN A 90 7.55 -8.05 -6.47
CA ASN A 90 8.12 -7.55 -5.22
C ASN A 90 7.09 -7.55 -4.08
N LEU A 91 5.84 -7.16 -4.37
CA LEU A 91 4.70 -7.25 -3.44
C LEU A 91 4.58 -8.68 -2.89
N HIS A 92 4.59 -9.69 -3.77
CA HIS A 92 4.47 -11.08 -3.36
C HIS A 92 5.66 -11.55 -2.51
N LYS A 93 6.89 -11.22 -2.91
CA LYS A 93 8.09 -11.53 -2.11
C LYS A 93 8.08 -10.88 -0.74
N ALA A 94 7.65 -9.62 -0.66
CA ALA A 94 7.50 -8.91 0.60
C ALA A 94 6.42 -9.53 1.49
N ALA A 95 5.28 -9.95 0.92
CA ALA A 95 4.26 -10.68 1.66
C ALA A 95 4.81 -11.98 2.27
N GLN A 96 5.59 -12.75 1.50
CA GLN A 96 6.27 -13.96 1.98
C GLN A 96 7.29 -13.66 3.09
N GLN A 97 8.04 -12.57 2.96
CA GLN A 97 8.97 -12.12 4.00
C GLN A 97 8.24 -11.73 5.28
N VAL A 98 7.11 -11.03 5.20
CA VAL A 98 6.28 -10.70 6.36
C VAL A 98 5.70 -11.96 7.01
N ALA A 99 5.19 -12.90 6.22
CA ALA A 99 4.69 -14.16 6.73
C ALA A 99 5.78 -14.96 7.48
N THR A 100 6.99 -14.99 6.93
CA THR A 100 8.10 -15.81 7.46
C THR A 100 8.83 -15.16 8.64
N LEU A 101 9.17 -13.87 8.54
CA LEU A 101 10.03 -13.19 9.51
C LEU A 101 9.24 -12.45 10.59
N HIS A 102 7.97 -12.13 10.33
CA HIS A 102 7.13 -11.33 11.22
C HIS A 102 5.80 -12.03 11.58
N ASP A 103 5.71 -13.35 11.40
CA ASP A 103 4.55 -14.17 11.79
C ASP A 103 3.23 -13.65 11.20
N GLY A 104 3.27 -13.21 9.94
CA GLY A 104 2.12 -12.65 9.24
C GLY A 104 1.65 -11.28 9.75
N LYS A 105 2.38 -10.66 10.68
CA LYS A 105 2.12 -9.31 11.17
C LYS A 105 2.99 -8.33 10.41
N PHE A 106 2.35 -7.39 9.72
CA PHE A 106 3.09 -6.34 9.00
C PHE A 106 3.99 -5.55 9.97
N PRO A 107 5.29 -5.39 9.68
CA PRO A 107 6.22 -4.71 10.58
C PRO A 107 5.80 -3.26 10.82
N GLN A 108 6.09 -2.74 12.02
CA GLN A 108 5.66 -1.40 12.45
C GLN A 108 6.83 -0.45 12.67
N THR A 109 8.07 -0.91 12.52
CA THR A 109 9.25 -0.05 12.56
C THR A 109 9.68 0.34 11.15
N PHE A 110 10.19 1.56 11.00
CA PHE A 110 10.59 2.09 9.69
C PHE A 110 11.63 1.21 9.00
N ASP A 111 12.66 0.78 9.73
CA ASP A 111 13.77 0.00 9.17
C ASP A 111 13.32 -1.38 8.68
N GLU A 112 12.43 -2.04 9.42
CA GLU A 112 11.85 -3.33 9.00
C GLU A 112 10.97 -3.18 7.76
N VAL A 113 10.16 -2.12 7.68
CA VAL A 113 9.32 -1.84 6.51
C VAL A 113 10.19 -1.50 5.29
N ALA A 114 11.23 -0.68 5.45
CA ALA A 114 12.15 -0.30 4.39
C ALA A 114 13.02 -1.46 3.88
N ALA A 115 13.19 -2.52 4.69
CA ALA A 115 13.89 -3.74 4.29
C ALA A 115 13.04 -4.67 3.39
N LEU A 116 11.75 -4.39 3.21
CA LEU A 116 10.86 -5.20 2.37
C LEU A 116 11.14 -4.99 0.87
N PRO A 117 11.11 -6.05 0.05
CA PRO A 117 11.28 -5.96 -1.40
C PRO A 117 10.31 -4.97 -2.05
N GLY A 118 10.86 -4.02 -2.82
CA GLY A 118 10.08 -3.01 -3.54
C GLY A 118 9.51 -1.89 -2.67
N VAL A 119 9.89 -1.81 -1.39
CA VAL A 119 9.53 -0.71 -0.51
C VAL A 119 10.71 0.26 -0.39
N GLY A 120 10.55 1.47 -0.94
CA GLY A 120 11.54 2.53 -0.80
C GLY A 120 11.30 3.40 0.43
N ARG A 121 12.25 4.32 0.73
CA ARG A 121 12.18 5.23 1.89
C ARG A 121 10.85 5.98 2.01
N SER A 122 10.30 6.45 0.88
CA SER A 122 9.04 7.19 0.85
C SER A 122 7.80 6.31 1.03
N THR A 123 7.87 5.02 0.69
CA THR A 123 6.75 4.08 0.91
C THR A 123 6.76 3.54 2.33
N ALA A 124 7.91 3.56 3.00
CA ALA A 124 8.07 3.11 4.38
C ALA A 124 7.65 4.15 5.43
N GLY A 125 7.72 5.44 5.12
CA GLY A 125 7.38 6.54 6.04
C GLY A 125 5.91 6.92 5.95
#